data_AF-A0A258MYA0-F1
#
_entry.id   AF-A0A258MYA0-F1
#
_cell.length_a   1.000
_cell.length_b   1.000
_cell.length_c   1.000
_cell.angle_alpha   90.00
_cell.angle_beta   90.00
_cell.angle_gamma   90.00
#
_symmetry.space_group_name_H-M   'P 1'
#
loop_
_entity.id
_entity.type
_entity.pdbx_description
1 polymer ?
#
loop_
_entity_poly.entity_id
_entity_poly.type
_entity_poly.pdbx_seq_one_letter_code
_entity_poly.pdbx_strand_id
1 'polypeptide(L)'
;MQQKGIWALIALFGAQIGLAQAPISTMEPISFSAVTINDAFWKPKQDLLVNTTLKACIYQTETATPRLKNFQKVARKKGEKHEGIFYDDSDVFKALEAMAYSLKNHPDATLEVKADEWIEIIAAAQQPDGYLNTFYTLNEPQNRYTDMSMHEDYNAGHMIEAAVAYFNATGKRKFLDVCIRWANHFDALFGPGKRHWVTGHQELELALVKLYKTTKDQKYLKLADWLLEERGHKYAKGYTWTDWKDTAYAQDVVPVKQQSEITGHAVRAMYMYTGAADVATQTGDTGYLSAMVRVWKDVVYRNMYLTGGIGSSGSNEGFSVDYDLPNEQAYCETCASVGMVFWNQRMNSLTGDAKYIDVLERSLYNGALDGLSLSGDKFFYGNPLASNGKHARKAWFGTACCPANIARLITSLGDYIYAKDSKGLYVNLFVGSQTKMNLN
;
A
#
# COMPACT_ATOMS: atom_id res chain seq x y z
N MET A 1 -7.65 -37.96 72.50
CA MET A 1 -8.23 -37.85 71.14
C MET A 1 -8.87 -36.48 70.98
N GLN A 2 -8.20 -35.55 70.30
CA GLN A 2 -8.79 -34.52 69.42
C GLN A 2 -7.67 -33.53 69.04
N GLN A 3 -7.21 -33.64 67.79
CA GLN A 3 -6.36 -32.66 67.13
C GLN A 3 -7.16 -31.35 66.94
N LYS A 4 -6.57 -30.21 67.34
CA LYS A 4 -6.99 -28.88 66.88
C LYS A 4 -5.96 -28.42 65.85
N GLY A 5 -6.35 -28.44 64.58
CA GLY A 5 -5.58 -27.84 63.49
C GLY A 5 -5.75 -26.33 63.51
N ILE A 6 -4.63 -25.60 63.55
CA ILE A 6 -4.57 -24.15 63.32
C ILE A 6 -4.22 -23.98 61.84
N TRP A 7 -5.18 -23.46 61.05
CA TRP A 7 -4.92 -23.00 59.70
C TRP A 7 -4.47 -21.53 59.76
N ALA A 8 -3.22 -21.26 59.42
CA ALA A 8 -2.72 -19.92 59.18
C ALA A 8 -3.05 -19.52 57.73
N LEU A 9 -3.96 -18.56 57.57
CA LEU A 9 -4.21 -17.88 56.29
C LEU A 9 -3.13 -16.81 56.09
N ILE A 10 -2.15 -17.09 55.24
CA ILE A 10 -1.22 -16.07 54.72
C ILE A 10 -1.90 -15.43 53.50
N ALA A 11 -2.42 -14.22 53.68
CA ALA A 11 -2.88 -13.38 52.57
C ALA A 11 -1.65 -12.71 51.93
N LEU A 12 -1.19 -13.27 50.81
CA LEU A 12 -0.23 -12.62 49.92
C LEU A 12 -0.96 -11.51 49.15
N PHE A 13 -0.83 -10.26 49.61
CA PHE A 13 -1.14 -9.09 48.79
C PHE A 13 -0.07 -8.94 47.70
N GLY A 14 -0.30 -9.56 46.55
CA GLY A 14 0.42 -9.25 45.33
C GLY A 14 0.00 -7.87 44.84
N ALA A 15 0.83 -6.86 45.07
CA ALA A 15 0.68 -5.58 44.40
C ALA A 15 0.94 -5.79 42.90
N GLN A 16 -0.12 -5.91 42.11
CA GLN A 16 -0.02 -5.74 40.66
C GLN A 16 0.34 -4.29 40.41
N ILE A 17 1.63 -4.04 40.16
CA ILE A 17 2.07 -2.81 39.51
C ILE A 17 1.53 -2.91 38.07
N GLY A 18 0.32 -2.42 37.88
CA GLY A 18 -0.16 -2.10 36.54
C GLY A 18 0.77 -1.03 35.98
N LEU A 19 1.71 -1.44 35.13
CA LEU A 19 2.37 -0.52 34.23
C LEU A 19 1.28 0.07 33.35
N ALA A 20 0.80 1.27 33.70
CA ALA A 20 -0.01 2.06 32.80
C ALA A 20 0.83 2.29 31.55
N GLN A 21 0.49 1.54 30.48
CA GLN A 21 1.17 1.66 29.20
C GLN A 21 0.95 3.08 28.69
N ALA A 22 2.04 3.72 28.28
CA ALA A 22 1.98 5.04 27.67
C ALA A 22 0.99 4.99 26.49
N PRO A 23 0.11 6.00 26.33
CA PRO A 23 -0.75 6.07 25.18
C PRO A 23 0.10 6.00 23.90
N ILE A 24 -0.39 5.28 22.89
CA ILE A 24 0.23 5.26 21.57
C ILE A 24 0.35 6.71 21.11
N SER A 25 1.58 7.20 21.01
CA SER A 25 1.88 8.56 20.57
C SER A 25 1.65 8.58 19.06
N THR A 26 0.52 9.13 18.61
CA THR A 26 0.20 9.20 17.18
C THR A 26 0.90 10.40 16.57
N MET A 27 2.07 10.16 15.98
CA MET A 27 2.77 11.17 15.19
C MET A 27 2.13 11.26 13.80
N GLU A 28 1.64 12.45 13.45
CA GLU A 28 0.95 12.72 12.19
C GLU A 28 1.92 13.26 11.14
N PRO A 29 2.01 12.65 9.95
CA PRO A 29 2.80 13.18 8.85
C PRO A 29 2.23 14.52 8.37
N ILE A 30 3.13 15.42 7.97
CA ILE A 30 2.72 16.63 7.28
C ILE A 30 2.46 16.26 5.82
N SER A 31 1.23 16.50 5.37
CA SER A 31 0.83 16.22 3.99
C SER A 31 1.79 16.85 2.99
N PHE A 32 2.18 16.09 1.97
CA PHE A 32 3.02 16.53 0.85
C PHE A 32 2.50 17.84 0.23
N SER A 33 1.17 18.03 0.24
CA SER A 33 0.49 19.23 -0.26
C SER A 33 0.87 20.53 0.46
N ALA A 34 1.48 20.43 1.64
CA ALA A 34 1.96 21.54 2.47
C ALA A 34 3.49 21.65 2.48
N VAL A 35 4.19 20.87 1.65
CA VAL A 35 5.65 20.81 1.58
C VAL A 35 6.12 21.10 0.16
N THR A 36 6.92 22.15 -0.01
CA THR A 36 7.55 22.49 -1.28
C THR A 36 9.01 22.05 -1.26
N ILE A 37 9.39 21.13 -2.14
CA ILE A 37 10.77 20.64 -2.27
C ILE A 37 11.52 21.48 -3.29
N ASN A 38 12.73 21.93 -2.95
CA ASN A 38 13.51 22.85 -3.78
C ASN A 38 15.04 22.62 -3.73
N ASP A 39 15.49 21.44 -3.31
CA ASP A 39 16.92 21.10 -3.30
C ASP A 39 17.47 20.65 -4.66
N ALA A 40 18.78 20.46 -4.75
CA ALA A 40 19.44 20.06 -5.98
C ALA A 40 19.30 18.57 -6.32
N PHE A 41 18.79 17.73 -5.42
CA PHE A 41 18.74 16.28 -5.62
C PHE A 41 17.36 15.77 -6.00
N TRP A 42 16.33 16.18 -5.26
CA TRP A 42 14.95 15.74 -5.37
C TRP A 42 14.13 16.59 -6.34
N LYS A 43 14.36 17.91 -6.37
CA LYS A 43 13.62 18.78 -7.29
C LYS A 43 13.79 18.35 -8.76
N PRO A 44 15.02 18.07 -9.27
CA PRO A 44 15.17 17.61 -10.65
C PRO A 44 14.49 16.26 -10.91
N LYS A 45 14.38 15.38 -9.92
CA LYS A 45 13.69 14.08 -10.06
C LYS A 45 12.18 14.25 -10.12
N GLN A 46 11.61 15.16 -9.31
CA GLN A 46 10.19 15.51 -9.40
C GLN A 46 9.87 16.16 -10.75
N ASP A 47 10.70 17.10 -11.21
CA ASP A 47 10.52 17.74 -12.51
C ASP A 47 10.64 16.74 -13.67
N LEU A 48 11.61 15.83 -13.61
CA LEU A 48 11.77 14.75 -14.58
C LEU A 48 10.53 13.84 -14.63
N LEU A 49 9.99 13.52 -13.47
CA LEU A 49 8.81 12.68 -13.36
C LEU A 49 7.61 13.33 -14.01
N VAL A 50 7.32 14.59 -13.67
CA VAL A 50 6.20 15.35 -14.26
C VAL A 50 6.38 15.48 -15.77
N ASN A 51 7.60 15.78 -16.24
CA ASN A 51 7.83 16.09 -17.65
C ASN A 51 8.00 14.86 -18.55
N THR A 52 8.42 13.72 -18.02
CA THR A 52 8.78 12.53 -18.80
C THR A 52 8.07 11.28 -18.30
N THR A 53 8.27 10.90 -17.04
CA THR A 53 7.75 9.64 -16.49
C THR A 53 6.22 9.57 -16.53
N LEU A 54 5.55 10.66 -16.17
CA LEU A 54 4.10 10.73 -16.17
C LEU A 54 3.53 10.62 -17.58
N LYS A 55 4.17 11.26 -18.56
CA LYS A 55 3.79 11.14 -19.98
C LYS A 55 3.94 9.70 -20.47
N ALA A 56 5.01 9.01 -20.09
CA ALA A 56 5.19 7.60 -20.41
C ALA A 56 4.09 6.73 -19.77
N CYS A 57 3.77 6.94 -18.49
CA CYS A 57 2.70 6.22 -17.81
C CYS A 57 1.33 6.46 -18.45
N ILE A 58 1.00 7.72 -18.78
CA ILE A 58 -0.24 8.10 -19.47
C ILE A 58 -0.31 7.43 -20.84
N TYR A 59 0.73 7.55 -21.67
CA TYR A 59 0.77 6.94 -23.00
C TYR A 59 0.59 5.42 -22.93
N GLN A 60 1.29 4.74 -22.02
CA GLN A 60 1.18 3.29 -21.88
C GLN A 60 -0.22 2.86 -21.43
N THR A 61 -0.83 3.63 -20.52
CA THR A 61 -2.13 3.29 -19.92
C THR A 61 -3.31 3.63 -20.83
N GLU A 62 -3.27 4.77 -21.51
CA GLU A 62 -4.34 5.27 -22.37
C GLU A 62 -4.24 4.79 -23.81
N THR A 63 -3.02 4.71 -24.36
CA THR A 63 -2.82 4.54 -25.81
C THR A 63 -2.24 3.18 -26.18
N ALA A 64 -1.08 2.83 -25.63
CA ALA A 64 -0.32 1.69 -26.12
C ALA A 64 -0.84 0.33 -25.62
N THR A 65 -1.70 0.32 -24.60
CA THR A 65 -2.20 -0.90 -23.99
C THR A 65 -3.70 -0.79 -23.68
N PRO A 66 -4.41 -1.91 -23.43
CA PRO A 66 -5.88 -1.89 -23.35
C PRO A 66 -6.44 -1.40 -21.99
N ARG A 67 -5.59 -0.96 -21.06
CA ARG A 67 -5.93 -0.66 -19.66
C ARG A 67 -7.13 0.29 -19.54
N LEU A 68 -7.02 1.53 -20.03
CA LEU A 68 -8.14 2.48 -20.00
C LEU A 68 -9.29 2.07 -20.94
N LYS A 69 -8.95 1.41 -22.06
CA LYS A 69 -9.94 0.92 -23.05
C LYS A 69 -10.90 -0.10 -22.45
N ASN A 70 -10.48 -0.91 -21.48
CA ASN A 70 -11.38 -1.88 -20.82
C ASN A 70 -12.52 -1.18 -20.07
N PHE A 71 -12.28 -0.05 -19.41
CA PHE A 71 -13.35 0.77 -18.82
C PHE A 71 -14.32 1.30 -19.88
N GLN A 72 -13.80 1.78 -21.02
CA GLN A 72 -14.62 2.25 -22.14
C GLN A 72 -15.51 1.14 -22.70
N LYS A 73 -15.00 -0.10 -22.80
CA LYS A 73 -15.77 -1.28 -23.22
C LYS A 73 -16.92 -1.57 -22.25
N VAL A 74 -16.67 -1.47 -20.94
CA VAL A 74 -17.71 -1.64 -19.93
C VAL A 74 -18.79 -0.57 -20.10
N ALA A 75 -18.39 0.70 -20.20
CA ALA A 75 -19.31 1.83 -20.32
C ALA A 75 -20.21 1.73 -21.56
N ARG A 76 -19.67 1.28 -22.70
CA ARG A 76 -20.42 1.21 -23.98
C ARG A 76 -21.30 -0.04 -24.14
N LYS A 77 -21.12 -1.06 -23.30
CA LYS A 77 -21.99 -2.26 -23.21
C LYS A 77 -22.24 -2.99 -24.54
N LYS A 78 -21.19 -3.17 -25.35
CA LYS A 78 -21.27 -3.82 -26.68
C LYS A 78 -20.91 -5.31 -26.70
N GLY A 79 -20.86 -5.97 -25.53
CA GLY A 79 -20.54 -7.41 -25.43
C GLY A 79 -19.08 -7.74 -25.75
N GLU A 80 -18.17 -6.81 -25.52
CA GLU A 80 -16.74 -7.01 -25.73
C GLU A 80 -16.06 -7.67 -24.54
N LYS A 81 -14.89 -8.25 -24.79
CA LYS A 81 -14.09 -8.93 -23.77
C LYS A 81 -12.99 -8.04 -23.21
N HIS A 82 -12.60 -8.34 -21.98
CA HIS A 82 -11.40 -7.79 -21.36
C HIS A 82 -10.16 -8.17 -22.17
N GLU A 83 -9.21 -7.25 -22.28
CA GLU A 83 -7.88 -7.50 -22.84
C GLU A 83 -6.84 -7.20 -21.77
N GLY A 84 -5.79 -8.02 -21.67
CA GLY A 84 -4.77 -7.89 -20.62
C GLY A 84 -5.08 -8.75 -19.39
N ILE A 85 -4.45 -8.42 -18.26
CA ILE A 85 -4.52 -9.20 -17.02
C ILE A 85 -5.61 -8.62 -16.10
N PHE A 86 -6.18 -9.43 -15.22
CA PHE A 86 -7.31 -9.04 -14.37
C PHE A 86 -7.01 -7.90 -13.38
N TYR A 87 -5.74 -7.63 -13.07
CA TYR A 87 -5.29 -6.51 -12.23
C TYR A 87 -4.88 -5.25 -13.01
N ASP A 88 -5.05 -5.22 -14.34
CA ASP A 88 -4.61 -4.10 -15.19
C ASP A 88 -5.37 -2.79 -14.90
N ASP A 89 -6.56 -2.86 -14.29
CA ASP A 89 -7.30 -1.69 -13.81
C ASP A 89 -6.46 -0.86 -12.83
N SER A 90 -5.66 -1.52 -11.98
CA SER A 90 -4.80 -0.85 -11.00
C SER A 90 -3.77 0.08 -11.64
N ASP A 91 -3.32 -0.20 -12.86
CA ASP A 91 -2.35 0.66 -13.56
C ASP A 91 -2.97 2.00 -13.92
N VAL A 92 -4.27 2.02 -14.26
CA VAL A 92 -5.05 3.26 -14.48
C VAL A 92 -5.12 4.06 -13.20
N PHE A 93 -5.43 3.41 -12.07
CA PHE A 93 -5.58 4.10 -10.79
C PHE A 93 -4.25 4.65 -10.26
N LYS A 94 -3.16 3.88 -10.30
CA LYS A 94 -1.83 4.39 -9.87
C LYS A 94 -1.34 5.53 -10.76
N ALA A 95 -1.62 5.48 -12.07
CA ALA A 95 -1.32 6.60 -12.96
C ALA A 95 -2.15 7.85 -12.58
N LEU A 96 -3.45 7.71 -12.30
CA LEU A 96 -4.29 8.80 -11.79
C LEU A 96 -3.80 9.35 -10.44
N GLU A 97 -3.32 8.50 -9.54
CA GLU A 97 -2.73 8.91 -8.27
C GLU A 97 -1.47 9.76 -8.50
N ALA A 98 -0.58 9.34 -9.41
CA ALA A 98 0.59 10.13 -9.79
C ALA A 98 0.20 11.46 -10.47
N MET A 99 -0.85 11.48 -11.29
CA MET A 99 -1.40 12.71 -11.87
C MET A 99 -1.90 13.65 -10.76
N ALA A 100 -2.63 13.13 -9.77
CA ALA A 100 -3.14 13.91 -8.65
C ALA A 100 -2.01 14.57 -7.83
N TYR A 101 -0.98 13.81 -7.46
CA TYR A 101 0.18 14.36 -6.76
C TYR A 101 0.94 15.38 -7.62
N SER A 102 1.07 15.13 -8.92
CA SER A 102 1.65 16.09 -9.86
C SER A 102 0.87 17.40 -9.88
N LEU A 103 -0.47 17.38 -9.99
CA LEU A 103 -1.31 18.57 -10.03
C LEU A 103 -1.15 19.46 -8.80
N LYS A 104 -0.93 18.83 -7.64
CA LYS A 104 -0.70 19.57 -6.39
C LYS A 104 0.67 20.25 -6.35
N ASN A 105 1.72 19.58 -6.80
CA ASN A 105 3.08 20.11 -6.80
C ASN A 105 3.34 21.06 -8.00
N HIS A 106 2.64 20.82 -9.10
CA HIS A 106 2.78 21.45 -10.40
C HIS A 106 1.39 21.61 -11.04
N PRO A 107 0.66 22.68 -10.72
CA PRO A 107 -0.64 22.93 -11.33
C PRO A 107 -0.56 22.93 -12.87
N ASP A 108 -1.35 22.07 -13.50
CA ASP A 108 -1.42 21.92 -14.95
C ASP A 108 -2.88 21.63 -15.35
N ALA A 109 -3.55 22.64 -15.90
CA ALA A 109 -4.94 22.53 -16.30
C ALA A 109 -5.18 21.48 -17.40
N THR A 110 -4.19 21.22 -18.26
CA THR A 110 -4.29 20.21 -19.32
C THR A 110 -4.26 18.81 -18.70
N LEU A 111 -3.37 18.59 -17.73
CA LEU A 111 -3.29 17.34 -16.98
C LEU A 111 -4.55 17.11 -16.15
N GLU A 112 -5.12 18.17 -15.56
CA GLU A 112 -6.35 18.07 -14.77
C GLU A 112 -7.55 17.65 -15.63
N VAL A 113 -7.70 18.26 -16.83
CA VAL A 113 -8.72 17.85 -17.80
C VAL A 113 -8.52 16.39 -18.22
N LYS A 114 -7.29 15.96 -18.46
CA LYS A 114 -6.98 14.56 -18.79
C LYS A 114 -7.38 13.61 -17.65
N ALA A 115 -7.11 13.97 -16.40
CA ALA A 115 -7.54 13.18 -15.25
C ALA A 115 -9.06 13.12 -15.14
N ASP A 116 -9.76 14.26 -15.33
CA ASP A 116 -11.22 14.31 -15.35
C ASP A 116 -11.79 13.38 -16.43
N GLU A 117 -11.23 13.38 -17.65
CA GLU A 117 -11.66 12.49 -18.74
C GLU A 117 -11.58 11.01 -18.36
N TRP A 118 -10.48 10.59 -17.74
CA TRP A 118 -10.32 9.21 -17.26
C TRP A 118 -11.31 8.90 -16.15
N ILE A 119 -11.55 9.84 -15.22
CA ILE A 119 -12.53 9.69 -14.14
C ILE A 119 -13.95 9.55 -14.68
N GLU A 120 -14.34 10.28 -15.74
CA GLU A 120 -15.64 10.08 -16.40
C GLU A 120 -15.76 8.66 -16.97
N ILE A 121 -14.71 8.17 -17.62
CA ILE A 121 -14.68 6.81 -18.19
C ILE A 121 -14.82 5.76 -17.10
N ILE A 122 -14.09 5.92 -15.98
CA ILE A 122 -14.15 5.00 -14.82
C ILE A 122 -15.55 5.05 -14.18
N ALA A 123 -16.09 6.25 -13.96
CA ALA A 123 -17.42 6.43 -13.37
C ALA A 123 -18.52 5.79 -14.24
N ALA A 124 -18.42 5.94 -15.57
CA ALA A 124 -19.35 5.33 -16.51
C ALA A 124 -19.25 3.79 -16.57
N ALA A 125 -18.10 3.22 -16.18
CA ALA A 125 -17.92 1.77 -16.07
C ALA A 125 -18.48 1.18 -14.76
N GLN A 126 -18.72 2.00 -13.73
CA GLN A 126 -19.26 1.53 -12.46
C GLN A 126 -20.68 0.96 -12.64
N GLN A 127 -20.89 -0.23 -12.09
CA GLN A 127 -22.18 -0.91 -12.14
C GLN A 127 -23.21 -0.23 -11.22
N PRO A 128 -24.53 -0.43 -11.44
CA PRO A 128 -25.57 0.23 -10.64
C PRO A 128 -25.47 -0.04 -9.14
N ASP A 129 -25.05 -1.26 -8.75
CA ASP A 129 -24.85 -1.71 -7.38
C ASP A 129 -23.58 -1.16 -6.71
N GLY A 130 -22.73 -0.44 -7.45
CA GLY A 130 -21.46 0.11 -6.97
C GLY A 130 -20.22 -0.71 -7.38
N TYR A 131 -20.40 -1.92 -7.91
CA TYR A 131 -19.30 -2.79 -8.33
C TYR A 131 -18.49 -2.16 -9.47
N LEU A 132 -17.16 -2.31 -9.43
CA LEU A 132 -16.25 -1.85 -10.47
C LEU A 132 -15.01 -2.76 -10.52
N ASN A 133 -14.89 -3.48 -11.62
CA ASN A 133 -13.75 -4.30 -12.04
C ASN A 133 -14.01 -4.69 -13.49
N THR A 134 -13.12 -4.32 -14.42
CA THR A 134 -13.39 -4.48 -15.84
C THR A 134 -13.32 -5.94 -16.28
N PHE A 135 -12.42 -6.74 -15.70
CA PHE A 135 -12.23 -8.15 -16.03
C PHE A 135 -13.51 -8.97 -15.83
N TYR A 136 -14.05 -9.00 -14.61
CA TYR A 136 -15.28 -9.75 -14.33
C TYR A 136 -16.48 -9.15 -15.04
N THR A 137 -16.56 -7.82 -15.18
CA THR A 137 -17.70 -7.19 -15.85
C THR A 137 -17.77 -7.57 -17.34
N LEU A 138 -16.63 -7.70 -18.03
CA LEU A 138 -16.57 -7.99 -19.46
C LEU A 138 -16.54 -9.49 -19.78
N ASN A 139 -15.95 -10.32 -18.93
CA ASN A 139 -15.74 -11.74 -19.23
C ASN A 139 -16.69 -12.66 -18.48
N GLU A 140 -16.82 -12.50 -17.16
CA GLU A 140 -17.47 -13.47 -16.28
C GLU A 140 -18.28 -12.78 -15.16
N PRO A 141 -19.33 -12.00 -15.49
CA PRO A 141 -20.03 -11.17 -14.51
C PRO A 141 -20.71 -11.96 -13.39
N GLN A 142 -20.96 -13.25 -13.60
CA GLN A 142 -21.48 -14.18 -12.60
C GLN A 142 -20.43 -14.66 -11.58
N ASN A 143 -19.15 -14.49 -11.87
CA ASN A 143 -18.04 -14.98 -11.05
C ASN A 143 -17.43 -13.91 -10.13
N ARG A 144 -18.06 -12.73 -9.99
CA ARG A 144 -17.65 -11.70 -9.04
C ARG A 144 -17.54 -12.28 -7.63
N TYR A 145 -16.44 -11.99 -6.95
CA TYR A 145 -16.17 -12.43 -5.59
C TYR A 145 -16.23 -13.95 -5.38
N THR A 146 -15.75 -14.73 -6.35
CA THR A 146 -15.66 -16.20 -6.24
C THR A 146 -14.22 -16.69 -6.03
N ASP A 147 -13.24 -15.96 -6.54
CA ASP A 147 -11.81 -16.26 -6.40
C ASP A 147 -11.09 -15.00 -5.88
N MET A 148 -10.62 -15.08 -4.64
CA MET A 148 -9.94 -13.97 -3.95
C MET A 148 -8.57 -13.66 -4.57
N SER A 149 -8.03 -14.53 -5.43
CA SER A 149 -6.77 -14.31 -6.16
C SER A 149 -6.91 -13.33 -7.32
N MET A 150 -8.14 -12.98 -7.72
CA MET A 150 -8.41 -12.24 -8.96
C MET A 150 -8.37 -10.71 -8.79
N HIS A 151 -7.82 -10.21 -7.68
CA HIS A 151 -7.47 -8.80 -7.44
C HIS A 151 -8.64 -7.81 -7.56
N GLU A 152 -9.88 -8.24 -7.32
CA GLU A 152 -11.06 -7.35 -7.29
C GLU A 152 -10.90 -6.22 -6.26
N ASP A 153 -10.47 -6.60 -5.05
CA ASP A 153 -10.23 -5.72 -3.91
C ASP A 153 -8.90 -4.96 -4.01
N TYR A 154 -7.84 -5.57 -4.55
CA TYR A 154 -6.59 -4.90 -4.86
C TYR A 154 -6.78 -3.75 -5.86
N ASN A 155 -7.52 -3.99 -6.95
CA ASN A 155 -7.84 -2.94 -7.92
C ASN A 155 -8.62 -1.81 -7.23
N ALA A 156 -9.55 -2.14 -6.34
CA ALA A 156 -10.33 -1.16 -5.62
C ALA A 156 -9.54 -0.38 -4.56
N GLY A 157 -8.58 -1.01 -3.87
CA GLY A 157 -7.70 -0.30 -2.95
C GLY A 157 -6.89 0.77 -3.67
N HIS A 158 -6.27 0.44 -4.81
CA HIS A 158 -5.59 1.42 -5.65
C HIS A 158 -6.54 2.49 -6.21
N MET A 159 -7.78 2.14 -6.57
CA MET A 159 -8.80 3.11 -6.97
C MET A 159 -9.09 4.12 -5.85
N ILE A 160 -9.24 3.63 -4.61
CA ILE A 160 -9.49 4.45 -3.43
C ILE A 160 -8.30 5.38 -3.14
N GLU A 161 -7.06 4.88 -3.18
CA GLU A 161 -5.86 5.70 -2.98
C GLU A 161 -5.79 6.85 -3.99
N ALA A 162 -6.03 6.54 -5.27
CA ALA A 162 -6.05 7.53 -6.35
C ALA A 162 -7.16 8.58 -6.18
N ALA A 163 -8.36 8.16 -5.77
CA ALA A 163 -9.47 9.08 -5.55
C ALA A 163 -9.25 10.00 -4.36
N VAL A 164 -8.65 9.50 -3.26
CA VAL A 164 -8.27 10.32 -2.12
C VAL A 164 -7.20 11.33 -2.52
N ALA A 165 -6.17 10.92 -3.26
CA ALA A 165 -5.14 11.81 -3.77
C ALA A 165 -5.74 12.91 -4.66
N TYR A 166 -6.62 12.54 -5.60
CA TYR A 166 -7.26 13.48 -6.52
C TYR A 166 -8.17 14.47 -5.82
N PHE A 167 -8.96 14.00 -4.83
CA PHE A 167 -9.78 14.87 -4.00
C PHE A 167 -8.92 15.86 -3.20
N ASN A 168 -7.81 15.41 -2.62
CA ASN A 168 -6.91 16.30 -1.88
C ASN A 168 -6.20 17.32 -2.78
N ALA A 169 -5.92 16.97 -4.03
CA ALA A 169 -5.27 17.86 -4.99
C ALA A 169 -6.22 18.92 -5.56
N THR A 170 -7.48 18.55 -5.85
CA THR A 170 -8.40 19.38 -6.66
C THR A 170 -9.67 19.81 -5.92
N GLY A 171 -10.03 19.14 -4.82
CA GLY A 171 -11.32 19.29 -4.14
C GLY A 171 -12.51 18.63 -4.87
N LYS A 172 -12.31 18.06 -6.07
CA LYS A 172 -13.38 17.43 -6.86
C LYS A 172 -13.77 16.08 -6.29
N ARG A 173 -15.08 15.85 -6.17
CA ARG A 173 -15.64 14.67 -5.48
C ARG A 173 -16.02 13.50 -6.36
N LYS A 174 -16.15 13.67 -7.68
CA LYS A 174 -16.70 12.63 -8.56
C LYS A 174 -16.00 11.28 -8.39
N PHE A 175 -14.67 11.25 -8.39
CA PHE A 175 -13.91 10.00 -8.23
C PHE A 175 -14.00 9.43 -6.81
N LEU A 176 -14.00 10.31 -5.79
CA LEU A 176 -14.22 9.91 -4.39
C LEU A 176 -15.60 9.27 -4.20
N ASP A 177 -16.64 9.81 -4.82
CA ASP A 177 -18.00 9.30 -4.70
C ASP A 177 -18.16 7.95 -5.43
N VAL A 178 -17.45 7.71 -6.55
CA VAL A 178 -17.32 6.38 -7.17
C VAL A 178 -16.72 5.37 -6.18
N CYS A 179 -15.64 5.75 -5.50
CA CYS A 179 -15.00 4.88 -4.50
C CYS A 179 -15.89 4.61 -3.28
N ILE A 180 -16.63 5.62 -2.80
CA ILE A 180 -17.60 5.46 -1.71
C ILE A 180 -18.70 4.46 -2.11
N ARG A 181 -19.21 4.53 -3.34
CA ARG A 181 -20.20 3.56 -3.84
C ARG A 181 -19.63 2.14 -3.88
N TRP A 182 -18.39 1.98 -4.33
CA TRP A 182 -17.72 0.68 -4.34
C TRP A 182 -17.50 0.15 -2.92
N ALA A 183 -16.98 0.98 -2.01
CA ALA A 183 -16.70 0.57 -0.63
C ALA A 183 -17.98 0.21 0.12
N ASN A 184 -19.09 0.94 -0.09
CA ASN A 184 -20.39 0.60 0.48
C ASN A 184 -20.97 -0.69 -0.13
N HIS A 185 -20.76 -0.94 -1.42
CA HIS A 185 -21.14 -2.21 -2.07
C HIS A 185 -20.40 -3.39 -1.42
N PHE A 186 -19.08 -3.26 -1.27
CA PHE A 186 -18.24 -4.27 -0.67
C PHE A 186 -18.61 -4.52 0.80
N ASP A 187 -18.76 -3.46 1.60
CA ASP A 187 -19.21 -3.55 3.00
C ASP A 187 -20.58 -4.22 3.11
N ALA A 188 -21.50 -4.03 2.17
CA ALA A 188 -22.81 -4.70 2.22
C ALA A 188 -22.70 -6.23 2.09
N LEU A 189 -21.65 -6.74 1.43
CA LEU A 189 -21.46 -8.17 1.15
C LEU A 189 -20.55 -8.86 2.18
N PHE A 190 -19.56 -8.15 2.70
CA PHE A 190 -18.46 -8.69 3.51
C PHE A 190 -18.37 -7.98 4.87
N GLY A 191 -17.87 -8.70 5.88
CA GLY A 191 -17.79 -8.18 7.26
C GLY A 191 -18.32 -9.16 8.31
N PRO A 192 -18.32 -8.75 9.59
CA PRO A 192 -18.82 -9.57 10.68
C PRO A 192 -20.26 -10.06 10.45
N GLY A 193 -20.48 -11.38 10.49
CA GLY A 193 -21.78 -12.01 10.25
C GLY A 193 -22.24 -12.02 8.78
N LYS A 194 -21.39 -11.59 7.84
CA LYS A 194 -21.64 -11.61 6.39
C LYS A 194 -20.72 -12.66 5.73
N ARG A 195 -20.48 -12.55 4.42
CA ARG A 195 -19.58 -13.46 3.71
C ARG A 195 -18.13 -13.24 4.17
N HIS A 196 -17.37 -14.33 4.25
CA HIS A 196 -15.93 -14.27 4.46
C HIS A 196 -15.20 -13.72 3.24
N TRP A 197 -14.15 -12.93 3.45
CA TRP A 197 -13.29 -12.42 2.39
C TRP A 197 -11.87 -12.12 2.88
N VAL A 198 -10.89 -12.83 2.34
CA VAL A 198 -9.47 -12.61 2.59
C VAL A 198 -8.87 -11.92 1.37
N THR A 199 -8.24 -10.76 1.56
CA THR A 199 -7.61 -10.03 0.45
C THR A 199 -6.54 -10.88 -0.23
N GLY A 200 -6.65 -11.17 -1.53
CA GLY A 200 -5.64 -12.03 -2.20
C GLY A 200 -4.34 -11.32 -2.53
N HIS A 201 -4.40 -10.01 -2.73
CA HIS A 201 -3.24 -9.14 -2.72
C HIS A 201 -3.58 -7.92 -1.86
N GLN A 202 -3.01 -7.88 -0.66
CA GLN A 202 -3.26 -6.83 0.33
C GLN A 202 -2.97 -5.44 -0.24
N GLU A 203 -3.88 -4.50 -0.01
CA GLU A 203 -3.91 -3.15 -0.57
C GLU A 203 -5.20 -2.44 -0.12
N LEU A 204 -6.32 -3.18 -0.05
CA LEU A 204 -7.61 -2.60 0.34
C LEU A 204 -7.60 -2.07 1.78
N GLU A 205 -6.87 -2.73 2.69
CA GLU A 205 -6.82 -2.39 4.11
C GLU A 205 -6.23 -0.98 4.34
N LEU A 206 -5.07 -0.69 3.75
CA LEU A 206 -4.44 0.64 3.86
C LEU A 206 -5.27 1.72 3.14
N ALA A 207 -5.89 1.37 2.01
CA ALA A 207 -6.72 2.28 1.24
C ALA A 207 -8.01 2.66 1.98
N LEU A 208 -8.66 1.72 2.66
CA LEU A 208 -9.83 1.98 3.49
C LEU A 208 -9.53 2.88 4.68
N VAL A 209 -8.33 2.80 5.28
CA VAL A 209 -7.91 3.76 6.31
C VAL A 209 -7.74 5.16 5.72
N LYS A 210 -7.19 5.30 4.50
CA LYS A 210 -7.17 6.60 3.79
C LYS A 210 -8.58 7.11 3.52
N LEU A 211 -9.50 6.26 3.07
CA LEU A 211 -10.90 6.63 2.83
C LEU A 211 -11.60 7.08 4.12
N TYR A 212 -11.38 6.38 5.23
CA TYR A 212 -11.83 6.78 6.56
C TYR A 212 -11.29 8.17 6.93
N LYS A 213 -9.99 8.41 6.80
CA LYS A 213 -9.39 9.71 7.14
C LYS A 213 -9.99 10.86 6.31
N THR A 214 -10.34 10.61 5.06
CA THR A 214 -10.95 11.60 4.14
C THR A 214 -12.43 11.83 4.40
N THR A 215 -13.20 10.76 4.63
CA THR A 215 -14.68 10.83 4.74
C THR A 215 -15.17 10.98 6.18
N LYS A 216 -14.32 10.63 7.16
CA LYS A 216 -14.64 10.48 8.59
C LYS A 216 -15.70 9.41 8.88
N ASP A 217 -16.00 8.53 7.92
CA ASP A 217 -16.94 7.44 8.12
C ASP A 217 -16.23 6.21 8.74
N GLN A 218 -16.57 5.93 10.00
CA GLN A 218 -15.96 4.87 10.81
C GLN A 218 -16.14 3.46 10.20
N LYS A 219 -17.12 3.25 9.31
CA LYS A 219 -17.32 1.92 8.72
C LYS A 219 -16.10 1.46 7.92
N TYR A 220 -15.38 2.38 7.27
CA TYR A 220 -14.21 2.01 6.45
C TYR A 220 -13.04 1.58 7.31
N LEU A 221 -12.83 2.21 8.47
CA LEU A 221 -11.82 1.76 9.44
C LEU A 221 -12.17 0.37 10.01
N LYS A 222 -13.45 0.14 10.34
CA LYS A 222 -13.91 -1.17 10.82
C LYS A 222 -13.78 -2.27 9.77
N LEU A 223 -14.05 -1.94 8.50
CA LEU A 223 -13.88 -2.88 7.40
C LEU A 223 -12.40 -3.19 7.15
N ALA A 224 -11.52 -2.20 7.24
CA ALA A 224 -10.06 -2.40 7.15
C ALA A 224 -9.55 -3.32 8.25
N ASP A 225 -9.98 -3.09 9.49
CA ASP A 225 -9.63 -3.95 10.63
C ASP A 225 -10.17 -5.38 10.44
N TRP A 226 -11.43 -5.52 10.05
CA TRP A 226 -12.02 -6.84 9.79
C TRP A 226 -11.26 -7.63 8.71
N LEU A 227 -10.85 -6.99 7.61
CA LEU A 227 -10.05 -7.65 6.55
C LEU A 227 -8.71 -8.19 7.09
N LEU A 228 -8.07 -7.46 8.01
CA LEU A 228 -6.84 -7.92 8.67
C LEU A 228 -7.12 -9.08 9.65
N GLU A 229 -8.23 -9.02 10.39
CA GLU A 229 -8.63 -10.08 11.32
C GLU A 229 -9.08 -11.36 10.60
N GLU A 230 -9.62 -11.26 9.38
CA GLU A 230 -10.09 -12.40 8.60
C GLU A 230 -8.95 -13.32 8.16
N ARG A 231 -7.75 -12.76 7.97
CA ARG A 231 -6.55 -13.48 7.52
C ARG A 231 -6.03 -14.42 8.60
N GLY A 232 -5.54 -15.59 8.17
CA GLY A 232 -4.95 -16.64 9.00
C GLY A 232 -5.96 -17.68 9.49
N HIS A 233 -7.20 -17.63 8.98
CA HIS A 233 -8.31 -18.48 9.43
C HIS A 233 -8.79 -19.50 8.38
N LYS A 234 -8.04 -19.67 7.28
CA LYS A 234 -8.34 -20.64 6.19
C LYS A 234 -9.68 -20.39 5.47
N TYR A 235 -10.15 -19.15 5.46
CA TYR A 235 -11.35 -18.76 4.70
C TYR A 235 -11.07 -18.45 3.23
N ALA A 236 -9.80 -18.26 2.88
CA ALA A 236 -9.41 -17.85 1.55
C ALA A 236 -9.72 -18.91 0.48
N LYS A 237 -10.06 -18.42 -0.72
CA LYS A 237 -10.40 -19.26 -1.87
C LYS A 237 -9.75 -18.69 -3.12
N GLY A 238 -9.13 -19.56 -3.92
CA GLY A 238 -8.51 -19.17 -5.17
C GLY A 238 -7.20 -19.86 -5.45
N TYR A 239 -6.72 -19.71 -6.68
CA TYR A 239 -5.46 -20.36 -7.13
C TYR A 239 -4.26 -19.99 -6.25
N THR A 240 -4.27 -18.81 -5.62
CA THR A 240 -3.20 -18.36 -4.71
C THR A 240 -3.02 -19.29 -3.49
N TRP A 241 -4.07 -19.98 -3.06
CA TRP A 241 -4.03 -20.90 -1.91
C TRP A 241 -4.01 -22.37 -2.30
N THR A 242 -4.23 -22.71 -3.58
CA THR A 242 -4.22 -24.09 -4.08
C THR A 242 -2.96 -24.44 -4.86
N ASP A 243 -2.38 -23.47 -5.59
CA ASP A 243 -1.31 -23.73 -6.56
C ASP A 243 0.07 -23.43 -5.96
N TRP A 244 0.13 -22.62 -4.91
CA TRP A 244 1.35 -22.41 -4.12
C TRP A 244 1.52 -23.51 -3.08
N LYS A 245 2.78 -23.76 -2.71
CA LYS A 245 3.17 -24.80 -1.72
C LYS A 245 2.40 -24.66 -0.40
N ASP A 246 2.17 -23.43 0.03
CA ASP A 246 1.43 -23.10 1.24
C ASP A 246 0.79 -21.70 1.12
N THR A 247 0.02 -21.32 2.14
CA THR A 247 -0.67 -20.02 2.22
C THR A 247 0.26 -18.87 2.59
N ALA A 248 1.57 -19.14 2.78
CA ALA A 248 2.55 -18.13 3.17
C ALA A 248 2.84 -17.14 2.05
N TYR A 249 2.62 -17.53 0.78
CA TYR A 249 2.72 -16.64 -0.37
C TYR A 249 1.87 -15.35 -0.20
N ALA A 250 0.69 -15.48 0.42
CA ALA A 250 -0.24 -14.39 0.72
C ALA A 250 -0.33 -14.08 2.23
N GLN A 251 0.69 -14.43 3.01
CA GLN A 251 0.75 -14.14 4.46
C GLN A 251 -0.47 -14.66 5.25
N ASP A 252 -1.08 -15.76 4.81
CA ASP A 252 -2.34 -16.31 5.34
C ASP A 252 -2.12 -17.60 6.14
N VAL A 253 -0.94 -17.75 6.76
CA VAL A 253 -0.58 -18.94 7.57
C VAL A 253 -1.17 -18.85 8.97
N VAL A 254 -1.02 -17.68 9.60
CA VAL A 254 -1.48 -17.37 10.95
C VAL A 254 -2.13 -15.98 10.98
N PRO A 255 -3.00 -15.70 11.97
CA PRO A 255 -3.60 -14.38 12.12
C PRO A 255 -2.55 -13.28 12.14
N VAL A 256 -2.85 -12.11 11.57
CA VAL A 256 -1.89 -11.01 11.41
C VAL A 256 -1.24 -10.63 12.75
N LYS A 257 -2.03 -10.57 13.83
CA LYS A 257 -1.55 -10.27 15.21
C LYS A 257 -0.59 -11.32 15.77
N GLN A 258 -0.56 -12.52 15.19
CA GLN A 258 0.30 -13.64 15.60
C GLN A 258 1.54 -13.81 14.72
N GLN A 259 1.64 -13.09 13.59
CA GLN A 259 2.81 -13.17 12.73
C GLN A 259 4.08 -12.72 13.47
N SER A 260 5.16 -13.44 13.24
CA SER A 260 6.50 -13.20 13.81
C SER A 260 7.62 -13.25 12.77
N GLU A 261 7.33 -13.82 11.60
CA GLU A 261 8.29 -14.05 10.51
C GLU A 261 7.69 -13.54 9.20
N ILE A 262 8.56 -13.08 8.32
CA ILE A 262 8.24 -12.62 6.99
C ILE A 262 8.24 -13.80 6.02
N THR A 263 7.19 -13.90 5.21
CA THR A 263 7.05 -14.98 4.24
C THR A 263 6.39 -14.50 2.95
N GLY A 264 6.59 -15.26 1.88
CA GLY A 264 5.83 -15.11 0.64
C GLY A 264 6.18 -13.86 -0.15
N HIS A 265 5.20 -13.36 -0.90
CA HIS A 265 5.38 -12.25 -1.82
C HIS A 265 5.68 -10.93 -1.09
N ALA A 266 6.72 -10.22 -1.50
CA ALA A 266 7.23 -9.06 -0.77
C ALA A 266 6.23 -7.88 -0.72
N VAL A 267 5.62 -7.53 -1.86
CA VAL A 267 4.66 -6.41 -1.93
C VAL A 267 3.40 -6.65 -1.09
N ARG A 268 2.77 -7.83 -1.23
CA ARG A 268 1.63 -8.26 -0.40
C ARG A 268 1.90 -8.06 1.09
N ALA A 269 3.06 -8.51 1.55
CA ALA A 269 3.45 -8.36 2.95
C ALA A 269 3.55 -6.87 3.34
N MET A 270 4.26 -6.05 2.56
CA MET A 270 4.43 -4.63 2.88
C MET A 270 3.12 -3.84 2.90
N TYR A 271 2.21 -4.12 1.96
CA TYR A 271 0.90 -3.44 1.91
C TYR A 271 0.02 -3.87 3.08
N MET A 272 0.01 -5.16 3.42
CA MET A 272 -0.67 -5.64 4.62
C MET A 272 -0.14 -4.99 5.90
N TYR A 273 1.18 -4.93 6.08
CA TYR A 273 1.77 -4.36 7.29
C TYR A 273 1.62 -2.85 7.36
N THR A 274 1.59 -2.17 6.21
CA THR A 274 1.22 -0.76 6.13
C THR A 274 -0.21 -0.58 6.65
N GLY A 275 -1.17 -1.36 6.16
CA GLY A 275 -2.56 -1.33 6.61
C GLY A 275 -2.72 -1.66 8.09
N ALA A 276 -2.03 -2.68 8.59
CA ALA A 276 -2.06 -3.07 10.00
C ALA A 276 -1.48 -2.00 10.93
N ALA A 277 -0.39 -1.35 10.54
CA ALA A 277 0.17 -0.23 11.31
C ALA A 277 -0.76 1.00 11.27
N ASP A 278 -1.42 1.26 10.14
CA ASP A 278 -2.44 2.30 10.01
C ASP A 278 -3.64 2.02 10.94
N VAL A 279 -4.18 0.80 10.93
CA VAL A 279 -5.28 0.38 11.83
C VAL A 279 -4.85 0.45 13.30
N ALA A 280 -3.67 -0.03 13.66
CA ALA A 280 -3.13 0.06 15.02
C ALA A 280 -3.07 1.52 15.51
N THR A 281 -2.64 2.43 14.64
CA THR A 281 -2.55 3.87 14.96
C THR A 281 -3.93 4.47 15.21
N GLN A 282 -4.96 4.09 14.44
CA GLN A 282 -6.30 4.66 14.58
C GLN A 282 -7.13 4.04 15.71
N THR A 283 -6.89 2.77 16.04
CA THR A 283 -7.70 2.01 17.01
C THR A 283 -7.04 1.88 18.38
N GLY A 284 -5.71 2.05 18.44
CA GLY A 284 -4.92 1.75 19.62
C GLY A 284 -4.70 0.25 19.85
N ASP A 285 -4.95 -0.62 18.86
CA ASP A 285 -4.77 -2.07 18.99
C ASP A 285 -3.29 -2.45 19.17
N THR A 286 -2.96 -2.88 20.38
CA THR A 286 -1.59 -3.27 20.76
C THR A 286 -1.15 -4.62 20.20
N GLY A 287 -2.09 -5.45 19.74
CA GLY A 287 -1.82 -6.73 19.09
C GLY A 287 -1.19 -6.51 17.71
N TYR A 288 -1.76 -5.62 16.90
CA TYR A 288 -1.13 -5.21 15.64
C TYR A 288 0.22 -4.52 15.88
N LEU A 289 0.30 -3.56 16.81
CA LEU A 289 1.57 -2.92 17.16
C LEU A 289 2.66 -3.96 17.49
N SER A 290 2.34 -4.91 18.36
CA SER A 290 3.29 -5.95 18.75
C SER A 290 3.71 -6.83 17.57
N ALA A 291 2.77 -7.21 16.70
CA ALA A 291 3.08 -7.97 15.49
C ALA A 291 3.95 -7.20 14.52
N MET A 292 3.62 -5.94 14.24
CA MET A 292 4.37 -5.10 13.32
C MET A 292 5.80 -4.86 13.82
N VAL A 293 6.00 -4.65 15.13
CA VAL A 293 7.34 -4.55 15.71
C VAL A 293 8.13 -5.86 15.58
N ARG A 294 7.49 -7.03 15.80
CA ARG A 294 8.16 -8.33 15.68
C ARG A 294 8.59 -8.61 14.24
N VAL A 295 7.65 -8.53 13.29
CA VAL A 295 7.94 -8.82 11.88
C VAL A 295 8.87 -7.79 11.25
N TRP A 296 8.83 -6.53 11.68
CA TRP A 296 9.80 -5.52 11.24
C TRP A 296 11.24 -5.91 11.61
N LYS A 297 11.46 -6.38 12.84
CA LYS A 297 12.80 -6.84 13.26
C LYS A 297 13.27 -8.02 12.41
N ASP A 298 12.35 -8.93 12.11
CA ASP A 298 12.66 -10.07 11.25
C ASP A 298 13.08 -9.63 9.84
N VAL A 299 12.30 -8.75 9.20
CA VAL A 299 12.62 -8.18 7.89
C VAL A 299 13.99 -7.50 7.92
N VAL A 300 14.19 -6.56 8.84
CA VAL A 300 15.36 -5.67 8.82
C VAL A 300 16.64 -6.37 9.22
N TYR A 301 16.59 -7.33 10.15
CA TYR A 301 17.79 -7.99 10.66
C TYR A 301 18.18 -9.26 9.90
N ARG A 302 17.25 -9.89 9.17
CA ARG A 302 17.48 -11.20 8.54
C ARG A 302 17.18 -11.23 7.05
N ASN A 303 16.29 -10.36 6.56
CA ASN A 303 15.67 -10.52 5.23
C ASN A 303 15.69 -9.23 4.38
N MET A 304 16.56 -8.27 4.70
CA MET A 304 16.71 -7.00 3.98
C MET A 304 18.12 -6.84 3.41
N TYR A 305 18.21 -6.46 2.13
CA TYR A 305 19.47 -6.17 1.45
C TYR A 305 20.07 -4.84 1.92
N LEU A 306 21.37 -4.65 1.66
CA LEU A 306 22.09 -3.42 2.02
C LEU A 306 21.44 -2.15 1.44
N THR A 307 20.80 -2.27 0.27
CA THR A 307 20.09 -1.21 -0.45
C THR A 307 18.70 -0.90 0.15
N GLY A 308 18.26 -1.61 1.19
CA GLY A 308 16.89 -1.53 1.71
C GLY A 308 15.85 -2.23 0.83
N GLY A 309 16.28 -2.94 -0.22
CA GLY A 309 15.42 -3.83 -1.00
C GLY A 309 15.10 -5.12 -0.24
N ILE A 310 13.97 -5.72 -0.59
CA ILE A 310 13.46 -6.97 0.01
C ILE A 310 12.94 -7.91 -1.08
N GLY A 311 12.95 -9.21 -0.79
CA GLY A 311 12.59 -10.25 -1.75
C GLY A 311 13.82 -10.83 -2.45
N SER A 312 14.29 -11.95 -1.93
CA SER A 312 15.49 -12.67 -2.38
C SER A 312 15.24 -13.58 -3.58
N SER A 313 13.98 -13.93 -3.87
CA SER A 313 13.64 -14.93 -4.88
C SER A 313 12.69 -14.40 -5.95
N GLY A 314 13.09 -14.54 -7.21
CA GLY A 314 12.24 -14.22 -8.35
C GLY A 314 11.13 -15.23 -8.61
N SER A 315 11.18 -16.42 -8.02
CA SER A 315 10.15 -17.47 -8.23
C SER A 315 8.82 -17.14 -7.55
N ASN A 316 8.87 -16.41 -6.44
CA ASN A 316 7.70 -15.98 -5.67
C ASN A 316 7.64 -14.46 -5.49
N GLU A 317 8.55 -13.72 -6.13
CA GLU A 317 8.67 -12.26 -6.03
C GLU A 317 8.80 -11.80 -4.56
N GLY A 318 9.53 -12.58 -3.78
CA GLY A 318 9.34 -12.62 -2.34
C GLY A 318 10.50 -13.19 -1.56
N PHE A 319 10.20 -13.54 -0.32
CA PHE A 319 11.17 -14.01 0.65
C PHE A 319 11.43 -15.51 0.48
N SER A 320 12.66 -15.94 0.79
CA SER A 320 13.08 -17.33 0.84
C SER A 320 13.22 -17.80 2.29
N VAL A 321 14.44 -17.81 2.82
CA VAL A 321 14.76 -18.17 4.21
C VAL A 321 15.65 -17.09 4.83
N ASP A 322 15.69 -17.03 6.16
CA ASP A 322 16.52 -16.06 6.88
C ASP A 322 17.97 -16.05 6.39
N TYR A 323 18.51 -14.84 6.21
CA TYR A 323 19.89 -14.58 5.77
C TYR A 323 20.20 -15.01 4.32
N ASP A 324 19.24 -15.52 3.56
CA ASP A 324 19.40 -15.82 2.14
C ASP A 324 19.26 -14.54 1.31
N LEU A 325 20.38 -13.83 1.14
CA LEU A 325 20.48 -12.55 0.44
C LEU A 325 21.45 -12.62 -0.75
N PRO A 326 21.20 -13.46 -1.77
CA PRO A 326 22.06 -13.56 -2.95
C PRO A 326 22.01 -12.27 -3.77
N ASN A 327 23.17 -11.76 -4.20
CA ASN A 327 23.23 -10.44 -4.86
C ASN A 327 22.74 -10.45 -6.32
N GLU A 328 23.16 -11.43 -7.13
CA GLU A 328 22.81 -11.48 -8.56
C GLU A 328 21.36 -11.96 -8.78
N GLN A 329 20.86 -12.83 -7.90
CA GLN A 329 19.51 -13.41 -7.98
C GLN A 329 18.47 -12.63 -7.18
N ALA A 330 18.88 -11.59 -6.45
CA ALA A 330 17.96 -10.73 -5.70
C ALA A 330 16.83 -10.24 -6.60
N TYR A 331 15.59 -10.44 -6.15
CA TYR A 331 14.45 -9.91 -6.87
C TYR A 331 14.31 -8.42 -6.57
N CYS A 332 14.25 -8.03 -5.30
CA CYS A 332 14.22 -6.65 -4.84
C CYS A 332 13.30 -5.78 -5.70
N GLU A 333 12.03 -6.18 -5.81
CA GLU A 333 11.07 -5.49 -6.66
C GLU A 333 10.97 -4.00 -6.28
N THR A 334 10.93 -3.10 -7.27
CA THR A 334 10.73 -1.66 -7.02
C THR A 334 9.49 -1.40 -6.17
N CYS A 335 8.38 -2.09 -6.43
CA CYS A 335 7.16 -2.01 -5.61
C CYS A 335 7.39 -2.41 -4.15
N ALA A 336 8.24 -3.40 -3.89
CA ALA A 336 8.52 -3.85 -2.54
C ALA A 336 9.36 -2.81 -1.77
N SER A 337 10.31 -2.15 -2.44
CA SER A 337 11.03 -1.00 -1.89
C SER A 337 10.10 0.19 -1.61
N VAL A 338 9.13 0.47 -2.49
CA VAL A 338 8.08 1.47 -2.23
C VAL A 338 7.24 1.08 -1.00
N GLY A 339 6.86 -0.20 -0.89
CA GLY A 339 6.16 -0.74 0.28
C GLY A 339 6.97 -0.60 1.58
N MET A 340 8.29 -0.79 1.54
CA MET A 340 9.18 -0.54 2.68
C MET A 340 9.13 0.94 3.11
N VAL A 341 9.10 1.88 2.17
CA VAL A 341 8.96 3.31 2.49
C VAL A 341 7.61 3.58 3.18
N PHE A 342 6.52 3.04 2.64
CA PHE A 342 5.19 3.21 3.23
C PHE A 342 5.10 2.63 4.64
N TRP A 343 5.51 1.37 4.80
CA TRP A 343 5.40 0.68 6.07
C TRP A 343 6.26 1.33 7.16
N ASN A 344 7.50 1.69 6.84
CA ASN A 344 8.38 2.34 7.81
C ASN A 344 7.89 3.73 8.22
N GLN A 345 7.26 4.49 7.32
CA GLN A 345 6.61 5.74 7.69
C GLN A 345 5.48 5.49 8.70
N ARG A 346 4.63 4.48 8.47
CA ARG A 346 3.56 4.11 9.42
C ARG A 346 4.12 3.65 10.75
N MET A 347 5.22 2.89 10.75
CA MET A 347 5.87 2.46 11.99
C MET A 347 6.47 3.64 12.77
N ASN A 348 7.05 4.63 12.09
CA ASN A 348 7.48 5.87 12.74
C ASN A 348 6.27 6.63 13.31
N SER A 349 5.18 6.78 12.57
CA SER A 349 3.94 7.40 13.06
C SER A 349 3.36 6.70 14.29
N LEU A 350 3.42 5.36 14.32
CA LEU A 350 2.86 4.52 15.36
C LEU A 350 3.72 4.50 16.64
N THR A 351 5.04 4.69 16.52
CA THR A 351 5.99 4.46 17.64
C THR A 351 6.80 5.68 18.05
N GLY A 352 6.94 6.66 17.16
CA GLY A 352 7.84 7.82 17.31
C GLY A 352 9.33 7.51 17.26
N ASP A 353 9.73 6.30 16.86
CA ASP A 353 11.15 5.89 16.82
C ASP A 353 11.79 6.22 15.45
N ALA A 354 12.96 6.85 15.48
CA ALA A 354 13.68 7.26 14.28
C ALA A 354 14.28 6.09 13.49
N LYS A 355 14.50 4.92 14.09
CA LYS A 355 15.07 3.76 13.38
C LYS A 355 14.25 3.30 12.17
N TYR A 356 12.94 3.55 12.20
CA TYR A 356 12.06 3.28 11.08
C TYR A 356 12.34 4.25 9.93
N ILE A 357 12.66 5.51 10.24
CA ILE A 357 13.08 6.50 9.25
C ILE A 357 14.44 6.16 8.66
N ASP A 358 15.38 5.59 9.42
CA ASP A 358 16.66 5.13 8.87
C ASP A 358 16.47 4.05 7.78
N VAL A 359 15.53 3.12 8.00
CA VAL A 359 15.19 2.08 7.01
C VAL A 359 14.42 2.68 5.84
N LEU A 360 13.49 3.60 6.11
CA LEU A 360 12.79 4.35 5.07
C LEU A 360 13.76 5.09 4.14
N GLU A 361 14.70 5.85 4.71
CA GLU A 361 15.70 6.62 3.97
C GLU A 361 16.55 5.68 3.10
N ARG A 362 17.01 4.56 3.67
CA ARG A 362 17.77 3.54 2.94
C ARG A 362 16.99 3.00 1.74
N SER A 363 15.75 2.54 1.94
CA SER A 363 14.91 2.01 0.87
C SER A 363 14.55 3.07 -0.17
N LEU A 364 14.25 4.30 0.26
CA LEU A 364 13.91 5.42 -0.62
C LEU A 364 15.08 5.81 -1.54
N TYR A 365 16.24 6.11 -0.95
CA TYR A 365 17.38 6.65 -1.70
C TYR A 365 18.12 5.59 -2.53
N ASN A 366 17.90 4.30 -2.27
CA ASN A 366 18.56 3.20 -2.96
C ASN A 366 17.54 2.29 -3.65
N GLY A 367 16.95 1.32 -2.94
CA GLY A 367 16.15 0.24 -3.53
C GLY A 367 14.91 0.70 -4.31
N ALA A 368 14.31 1.85 -3.99
CA ALA A 368 13.18 2.40 -4.71
C ALA A 368 13.65 3.27 -5.89
N LEU A 369 14.58 4.21 -5.65
CA LEU A 369 15.09 5.10 -6.68
C LEU A 369 15.83 4.38 -7.81
N ASP A 370 16.50 3.26 -7.54
CA ASP A 370 17.12 2.43 -8.59
C ASP A 370 16.07 1.93 -9.60
N GLY A 371 14.80 1.84 -9.20
CA GLY A 371 13.68 1.50 -10.07
C GLY A 371 13.49 2.44 -11.28
N LEU A 372 14.01 3.66 -11.27
CA LEU A 372 13.77 4.69 -12.30
C LEU A 372 15.08 5.16 -12.94
N SER A 373 15.12 5.24 -14.27
CA SER A 373 16.29 5.78 -14.98
C SER A 373 16.46 7.29 -14.76
N LEU A 374 17.70 7.78 -14.92
CA LEU A 374 17.97 9.23 -14.93
C LEU A 374 17.28 9.98 -16.08
N SER A 375 16.88 9.28 -17.14
CA SER A 375 16.05 9.81 -18.22
C SER A 375 14.55 9.80 -17.92
N GLY A 376 14.12 9.11 -16.86
CA GLY A 376 12.73 9.08 -16.40
C GLY A 376 11.78 8.21 -17.22
N ASP A 377 12.26 7.52 -18.26
CA ASP A 377 11.46 6.79 -19.25
C ASP A 377 11.73 5.27 -19.29
N LYS A 378 12.61 4.78 -18.42
CA LYS A 378 12.91 3.35 -18.28
C LYS A 378 12.91 2.95 -16.81
N PHE A 379 12.47 1.72 -16.56
CA PHE A 379 12.19 1.22 -15.22
C PHE A 379 12.82 -0.15 -15.00
N PHE A 380 13.18 -0.45 -13.75
CA PHE A 380 13.41 -1.81 -13.29
C PHE A 380 12.15 -2.38 -12.64
N TYR A 381 11.94 -3.68 -12.87
CA TYR A 381 11.03 -4.47 -12.06
C TYR A 381 11.79 -4.98 -10.83
N GLY A 382 12.75 -5.89 -11.02
CA GLY A 382 13.69 -6.30 -9.99
C GLY A 382 14.99 -5.50 -10.00
N ASN A 383 15.58 -5.27 -8.82
CA ASN A 383 16.77 -4.43 -8.59
C ASN A 383 17.91 -5.26 -7.95
N PRO A 384 18.61 -6.11 -8.73
CA PRO A 384 19.66 -6.98 -8.20
C PRO A 384 20.90 -6.19 -7.80
N LEU A 385 21.66 -6.72 -6.83
CA LEU A 385 22.88 -6.09 -6.31
C LEU A 385 24.14 -6.46 -7.11
N ALA A 386 24.03 -7.41 -8.04
CA ALA A 386 25.06 -7.77 -9.00
C ALA A 386 24.44 -8.05 -10.37
N SER A 387 25.19 -7.81 -11.44
CA SER A 387 24.72 -8.03 -12.80
C SER A 387 25.84 -8.54 -13.69
N ASN A 388 25.53 -9.56 -14.50
CA ASN A 388 26.39 -10.06 -15.56
C ASN A 388 26.20 -9.31 -16.90
N GLY A 389 25.48 -8.18 -16.89
CA GLY A 389 25.24 -7.32 -18.06
C GLY A 389 23.98 -7.66 -18.87
N LYS A 390 23.19 -8.67 -18.46
CA LYS A 390 21.95 -9.08 -19.17
C LYS A 390 20.67 -8.44 -18.61
N HIS A 391 20.76 -7.73 -17.49
CA HIS A 391 19.63 -7.06 -16.84
C HIS A 391 19.72 -5.55 -17.04
N ALA A 392 18.68 -4.96 -17.63
CA ALA A 392 18.61 -3.54 -17.92
C ALA A 392 17.18 -3.01 -17.79
N ARG A 393 17.07 -1.71 -17.47
CA ARG A 393 15.78 -1.03 -17.38
C ARG A 393 15.03 -1.08 -18.72
N LYS A 394 13.71 -1.21 -18.68
CA LYS A 394 12.83 -1.29 -19.86
C LYS A 394 11.83 -0.14 -19.87
N ALA A 395 11.33 0.21 -21.05
CA ALA A 395 10.33 1.28 -21.17
C ALA A 395 8.99 0.89 -20.51
N TRP A 396 8.61 -0.39 -20.56
CA TRP A 396 7.40 -0.91 -19.93
C TRP A 396 7.49 -2.44 -19.77
N PHE A 397 6.46 -3.03 -19.14
CA PHE A 397 6.35 -4.46 -18.85
C PHE A 397 4.93 -4.96 -19.15
N GLY A 398 4.76 -6.28 -19.27
CA GLY A 398 3.42 -6.89 -19.34
C GLY A 398 2.65 -6.60 -18.05
N THR A 399 3.20 -7.06 -16.93
CA THR A 399 2.82 -6.64 -15.57
C THR A 399 3.53 -5.33 -15.23
N ALA A 400 2.81 -4.21 -15.21
CA ALA A 400 3.40 -2.88 -15.06
C ALA A 400 3.15 -2.26 -13.67
N CYS A 401 3.31 -3.06 -12.62
CA CYS A 401 3.15 -2.60 -11.24
C CYS A 401 4.16 -1.50 -10.89
N CYS A 402 5.44 -1.68 -11.23
CA CYS A 402 6.56 -0.85 -10.79
C CYS A 402 6.56 0.60 -11.31
N PRO A 403 6.36 0.88 -12.62
CA PRO A 403 6.51 2.23 -13.16
C PRO A 403 5.61 3.28 -12.50
N ALA A 404 4.31 2.99 -12.37
CA ALA A 404 3.37 3.90 -11.74
C ALA A 404 3.58 3.98 -10.20
N ASN A 405 4.08 2.91 -9.59
CA ASN A 405 4.30 2.85 -8.14
C ASN A 405 5.48 3.73 -7.70
N ILE A 406 6.60 3.71 -8.43
CA ILE A 406 7.70 4.64 -8.15
C ILE A 406 7.31 6.09 -8.48
N ALA A 407 6.48 6.29 -9.52
CA ALA A 407 6.00 7.61 -9.87
C ALA A 407 5.12 8.24 -8.76
N ARG A 408 4.22 7.48 -8.14
CA ARG A 408 3.42 7.97 -7.02
C ARG A 408 4.25 8.23 -5.76
N LEU A 409 5.31 7.45 -5.51
CA LEU A 409 6.19 7.68 -4.37
C LEU A 409 6.98 8.99 -4.49
N ILE A 410 7.63 9.23 -5.63
CA ILE A 410 8.48 10.42 -5.81
C ILE A 410 7.63 11.71 -5.82
N THR A 411 6.42 11.66 -6.38
CA THR A 411 5.50 12.82 -6.37
C THR A 411 4.91 13.09 -4.99
N SER A 412 4.74 12.07 -4.14
CA SER A 412 4.29 12.21 -2.74
C SER A 412 5.41 12.39 -1.72
N LEU A 413 6.67 12.59 -2.14
CA LEU A 413 7.85 12.64 -1.24
C LEU A 413 7.68 13.57 -0.03
N GLY A 414 6.92 14.66 -0.17
CA GLY A 414 6.64 15.58 0.93
C GLY A 414 5.99 14.94 2.16
N ASP A 415 5.22 13.85 2.00
CA ASP A 415 4.56 13.12 3.09
C ASP A 415 5.56 12.47 4.08
N TYR A 416 6.82 12.33 3.67
CA TYR A 416 7.84 11.60 4.42
C TYR A 416 8.85 12.51 5.12
N ILE A 417 8.83 13.82 4.85
CA ILE A 417 9.87 14.74 5.31
C ILE A 417 9.62 15.21 6.75
N TYR A 418 8.39 15.59 7.05
CA TYR A 418 8.02 16.17 8.34
C TYR A 418 6.87 15.39 8.98
N ALA A 419 6.87 15.36 10.31
CA ALA A 419 5.74 14.89 11.08
C ALA A 419 5.57 15.72 12.34
N LYS A 420 4.40 15.68 12.98
CA LYS A 420 4.13 16.42 14.21
C LYS A 420 3.31 15.60 15.20
N ASP A 421 3.43 15.93 16.46
CA ASP A 421 2.53 15.48 17.52
C ASP A 421 2.34 16.58 18.57
N SER A 422 1.75 16.23 19.71
CA SER A 422 1.57 17.15 20.85
C SER A 422 2.87 17.71 21.46
N LYS A 423 4.03 17.10 21.20
CA LYS A 423 5.33 17.48 21.73
C LYS A 423 6.11 18.39 20.78
N GLY A 424 5.82 18.35 19.48
CA GLY A 424 6.41 19.28 18.53
C GLY A 424 6.52 18.75 17.10
N LEU A 425 7.47 19.33 16.37
CA LEU A 425 7.81 19.00 14.98
C LEU A 425 8.97 18.02 14.94
N TYR A 426 8.86 17.03 14.06
CA TYR A 426 9.88 16.07 13.73
C TYR A 426 10.32 16.31 12.29
N VAL A 427 11.63 16.39 12.08
CA VAL A 427 12.26 16.45 10.76
C VAL A 427 12.85 15.08 10.49
N ASN A 428 12.15 14.29 9.68
CA ASN A 428 12.48 12.89 9.43
C ASN A 428 13.51 12.76 8.30
N LEU A 429 13.38 13.53 7.22
CA LEU A 429 14.32 13.49 6.09
C LEU A 429 15.03 14.82 5.88
N PHE A 430 16.32 14.75 5.54
CA PHE A 430 17.15 15.91 5.23
C PHE A 430 17.01 16.34 3.76
N VAL A 431 15.78 16.69 3.37
CA VAL A 431 15.44 17.17 2.02
C VAL A 431 15.26 18.68 2.07
N GLY A 432 15.99 19.41 1.21
CA GLY A 432 15.83 20.87 1.15
C GLY A 432 14.43 21.23 0.68
N SER A 433 13.66 21.81 1.59
CA SER A 433 12.23 22.01 1.44
C SER A 433 11.73 23.13 2.34
N GLN A 434 10.52 23.59 2.06
CA GLN A 434 9.80 24.60 2.84
C GLN A 434 8.41 24.07 3.19
N THR A 435 7.96 24.32 4.42
CA THR A 435 6.60 23.99 4.86
C THR A 435 6.08 25.07 5.80
N LYS A 436 4.76 25.22 5.86
CA LYS A 436 4.07 26.09 6.82
C LYS A 436 3.02 25.26 7.53
N MET A 437 3.09 25.22 8.86
CA MET A 437 2.16 24.47 9.69
C MET A 437 1.89 25.18 11.02
N ASN A 438 0.77 24.81 11.64
CA ASN A 438 0.49 25.20 13.02
C ASN A 438 1.04 24.13 13.95
N LEU A 439 1.90 24.54 14.88
CA LEU A 439 2.25 23.77 16.07
C LEU A 439 1.19 24.10 17.13
N ASN A 440 0.65 23.07 17.77
CA ASN A 440 -0.41 23.22 18.77
C ASN A 440 0.07 24.01 19.99
#